data_AF-A0A182SD03-F1
#
_entry.id   AF-A0A182SD03-F1
#
_cell.length_a   1.000
_cell.length_b   1.000
_cell.length_c   1.000
_cell.angle_alpha   90.00
_cell.angle_beta   90.00
_cell.angle_gamma   90.00
#
_symmetry.space_group_name_H-M   'P 1'
#
loop_
_entity.id
_entity.type
_entity.pdbx_description
1 polymer ?
#
loop_
_entity_poly.entity_id
_entity_poly.type
_entity_poly.pdbx_seq_one_letter_code
_entity_poly.pdbx_strand_id
1 'polypeptide(L)'
;MLAKQVGGSFKTVHDRTRIMDRFCRHLLALNIQVRDVQHLKSKHIESYIAARQSAGIAIRSLHNEMSALRTVFQMAGREKLAMSERLTNKALGLSGASRAGT
;
A
#
# COMPACT_ATOMS: atom_id res chain seq x y z
N MET A 1 -18.31 0.60 -9.28
CA MET A 1 -17.96 -0.40 -8.24
C MET A 1 -17.05 -1.46 -8.85
N LEU A 2 -15.73 -1.34 -8.69
CA LEU A 2 -14.72 -2.30 -9.21
C LEU A 2 -14.14 -3.11 -8.04
N ALA A 3 -15.00 -3.85 -7.34
CA ALA A 3 -14.61 -4.63 -6.16
C ALA A 3 -15.37 -5.97 -6.05
N LYS A 4 -15.72 -6.59 -7.18
CA LYS A 4 -16.18 -7.98 -7.19
C LYS A 4 -15.32 -8.77 -8.18
N GLN A 5 -14.89 -9.94 -7.72
CA GLN A 5 -13.98 -10.88 -8.39
C GLN A 5 -12.49 -10.54 -8.30
N VAL A 6 -11.91 -10.63 -7.10
CA VAL A 6 -10.62 -11.32 -6.97
C VAL A 6 -10.64 -12.21 -5.73
N GLY A 7 -10.38 -13.50 -5.95
CA GLY A 7 -10.34 -14.55 -4.95
C GLY A 7 -9.51 -14.18 -3.72
N GLY A 8 -10.11 -14.40 -2.57
CA GLY A 8 -9.57 -14.19 -1.24
C GLY A 8 -10.71 -14.28 -0.24
N SER A 9 -10.45 -14.77 0.98
CA SER A 9 -11.46 -14.73 2.05
C SER A 9 -12.01 -13.30 2.17
N PHE A 10 -13.30 -13.15 2.48
CA PHE A 10 -13.95 -11.83 2.64
C PHE A 10 -13.12 -10.85 3.48
N LYS A 11 -12.43 -11.38 4.50
CA LYS A 11 -11.47 -10.66 5.33
C LYS A 11 -10.34 -9.99 4.53
N THR A 12 -9.75 -10.69 3.57
CA THR A 12 -8.66 -10.21 2.70
C THR A 12 -9.14 -9.11 1.73
N VAL A 13 -10.38 -9.19 1.22
CA VAL A 13 -10.95 -8.12 0.38
C VAL A 13 -11.23 -6.87 1.22
N HIS A 14 -11.82 -7.04 2.39
CA HIS A 14 -12.13 -5.95 3.31
C HIS A 14 -10.86 -5.22 3.78
N ASP A 15 -9.83 -5.97 4.17
CA ASP A 15 -8.57 -5.39 4.62
C ASP A 15 -7.87 -4.59 3.50
N ARG A 16 -7.83 -5.12 2.27
CA ARG A 16 -7.29 -4.39 1.10
C ARG A 16 -8.09 -3.10 0.83
N THR A 17 -9.41 -3.16 0.93
CA THR A 17 -10.28 -1.98 0.73
C THR A 17 -9.99 -0.90 1.76
N ARG A 18 -9.85 -1.27 3.04
CA ARG A 18 -9.52 -0.34 4.11
C ARG A 18 -8.14 0.31 3.92
N ILE A 19 -7.16 -0.45 3.45
CA ILE A 19 -5.81 0.05 3.16
C ILE A 19 -5.85 1.04 1.98
N MET A 20 -6.58 0.70 0.92
CA MET A 20 -6.76 1.59 -0.23
C MET A 20 -7.49 2.88 0.12
N ASP A 21 -8.54 2.83 0.96
CA ASP A 21 -9.24 4.02 1.43
C ASP A 21 -8.29 4.97 2.19
N ARG A 22 -7.46 4.43 3.09
CA ARG A 22 -6.43 5.23 3.78
C ARG A 22 -5.42 5.82 2.82
N PHE A 23 -4.95 5.05 1.85
CA PHE A 23 -4.02 5.53 0.83
C PHE A 23 -4.64 6.69 0.03
N CYS A 24 -5.89 6.56 -0.42
CA CYS A 24 -6.59 7.63 -1.14
C CYS A 24 -6.77 8.87 -0.27
N ARG A 25 -7.14 8.73 1.01
CA ARG A 25 -7.23 9.86 1.95
C ARG A 25 -5.91 10.59 2.14
N HIS A 26 -4.80 9.86 2.20
CA HIS A 26 -3.46 10.46 2.27
C HIS A 26 -3.16 11.32 1.03
N LEU A 27 -3.48 10.82 -0.17
CA LEU A 27 -3.30 11.59 -1.40
C LEU A 27 -4.17 12.84 -1.44
N LEU A 28 -5.44 12.72 -1.01
CA LEU A 28 -6.35 13.87 -0.90
C LEU A 28 -5.84 14.92 0.08
N ALA A 29 -5.29 14.51 1.23
CA ALA A 29 -4.71 15.43 2.22
C ALA A 29 -3.48 16.19 1.67
N LEU A 30 -2.78 15.62 0.68
CA LEU A 30 -1.69 16.28 -0.05
C LEU A 30 -2.17 17.08 -1.28
N ASN A 31 -3.49 17.25 -1.45
CA ASN A 31 -4.12 17.83 -2.64
C ASN A 31 -3.75 17.11 -3.96
N ILE A 32 -3.39 15.83 -3.89
CA ILE A 32 -3.07 15.01 -5.05
C ILE A 32 -4.35 14.30 -5.53
N GLN A 33 -4.90 14.79 -6.63
CA GLN A 33 -6.07 14.19 -7.26
C GLN A 33 -5.67 13.07 -8.23
N VAL A 34 -5.72 11.83 -7.76
CA VAL A 34 -5.51 10.66 -8.61
C VAL A 34 -6.87 10.10 -9.04
N ARG A 35 -7.26 10.37 -10.29
CA ARG A 35 -8.51 9.88 -10.88
C ARG A 35 -8.44 8.44 -11.39
N ASP A 36 -7.22 7.96 -11.66
CA ASP A 36 -6.97 6.63 -12.18
C ASP A 36 -5.69 6.06 -11.56
N VAL A 37 -5.72 4.77 -11.20
CA VAL A 37 -4.58 3.99 -10.71
C VAL A 37 -3.39 4.05 -11.69
N GLN A 38 -3.65 4.25 -12.99
CA GLN A 38 -2.62 4.46 -14.02
C GLN A 38 -1.73 5.68 -13.78
N HIS A 39 -2.25 6.72 -13.13
CA HIS A 39 -1.49 7.93 -12.82
C HIS A 39 -0.73 7.84 -11.48
N LEU A 40 -0.83 6.72 -10.76
CA LEU A 40 -0.05 6.52 -9.55
C LEU A 40 1.43 6.32 -9.86
N LYS A 41 2.29 7.08 -9.17
CA LYS A 41 3.75 6.99 -9.25
C LYS A 41 4.28 6.41 -7.94
N SER A 42 5.46 5.79 -7.98
CA SER A 42 6.10 5.20 -6.79
C SER A 42 6.22 6.21 -5.63
N LYS A 43 6.51 7.48 -5.96
CA LYS A 43 6.57 8.59 -4.99
C LYS A 43 5.30 8.77 -4.14
N HIS A 44 4.12 8.45 -4.66
CA HIS A 44 2.87 8.56 -3.91
C HIS A 44 2.79 7.48 -2.82
N ILE A 45 3.27 6.27 -3.13
CA ILE A 45 3.32 5.14 -2.21
C ILE A 45 4.44 5.35 -1.19
N GLU A 46 5.61 5.84 -1.63
CA GLU A 46 6.71 6.24 -0.75
C GLU A 46 6.25 7.30 0.27
N SER A 47 5.57 8.36 -0.19
CA SER A 47 5.02 9.40 0.68
C SER A 47 4.01 8.84 1.69
N TYR A 48 3.11 7.96 1.25
CA TYR A 48 2.16 7.30 2.16
C TYR A 48 2.89 6.50 3.24
N ILE A 49 3.85 5.66 2.86
CA ILE A 49 4.60 4.84 3.83
C ILE A 49 5.44 5.70 4.77
N ALA A 50 6.06 6.77 4.29
CA ALA A 50 6.77 7.72 5.13
C ALA A 50 5.84 8.39 6.16
N ALA A 51 4.64 8.80 5.76
CA ALA A 51 3.65 9.36 6.69
C ALA A 51 3.20 8.33 7.74
N ARG A 52 3.02 7.06 7.33
CA ARG A 52 2.66 5.97 8.27
C ARG A 52 3.79 5.66 9.25
N GLN A 53 5.05 5.73 8.81
CA GLN A 53 6.21 5.60 9.69
C GLN A 53 6.26 6.76 10.70
N SER A 54 6.05 7.99 10.25
CA SER A 54 6.00 9.17 11.13
C SER A 54 4.85 9.12 12.14
N ALA A 55 3.77 8.41 11.82
CA ALA A 55 2.66 8.15 12.74
C ALA A 55 2.94 7.02 13.76
N GLY A 56 4.14 6.44 13.78
CA GLY A 56 4.54 5.39 14.72
C GLY A 56 3.89 4.03 14.45
N ILE A 57 3.41 3.79 13.22
CA ILE A 57 2.80 2.50 12.87
C ILE A 57 3.86 1.40 12.89
N ALA A 58 3.55 0.29 13.57
CA ALA A 58 4.45 -0.85 13.66
C ALA A 58 4.89 -1.37 12.29
N ILE A 59 6.17 -1.73 12.15
CA ILE A 59 6.75 -2.17 10.88
C ILE A 59 5.99 -3.37 10.29
N ARG A 60 5.53 -4.30 11.13
CA ARG A 60 4.70 -5.45 10.70
C ARG A 60 3.39 -5.00 10.02
N SER A 61 2.75 -3.97 10.55
CA SER A 61 1.55 -3.39 9.94
C SER A 61 1.89 -2.71 8.61
N LEU A 62 3.03 -2.03 8.50
CA LEU A 62 3.50 -1.44 7.23
C LEU A 62 3.82 -2.50 6.17
N HIS A 63 4.40 -3.64 6.57
CA HIS A 63 4.61 -4.77 5.66
C HIS A 63 3.28 -5.30 5.13
N ASN A 64 2.27 -5.47 6.00
CA ASN A 64 0.94 -5.89 5.58
C ASN A 64 0.30 -4.89 4.61
N GLU A 65 0.45 -3.59 4.86
CA GLU A 65 -0.04 -2.55 3.96
C GLU A 65 0.66 -2.57 2.61
N MET A 66 1.99 -2.70 2.59
CA MET A 66 2.74 -2.81 1.33
C MET A 66 2.36 -4.06 0.53
N SER A 67 2.17 -5.20 1.18
CA SER A 67 1.68 -6.42 0.51
C SER A 67 0.30 -6.18 -0.11
N ALA A 68 -0.64 -5.60 0.64
CA ALA A 68 -1.97 -5.28 0.13
C ALA A 68 -1.94 -4.29 -1.04
N LEU A 69 -1.16 -3.22 -0.94
CA LEU A 69 -1.00 -2.21 -2.00
C LEU A 69 -0.43 -2.84 -3.27
N ARG A 70 0.64 -3.64 -3.17
CA ARG A 70 1.22 -4.33 -4.33
C ARG A 70 0.22 -5.26 -5.00
N THR A 71 -0.53 -6.05 -4.22
CA THR A 71 -1.58 -6.92 -4.76
C THR A 71 -2.67 -6.13 -5.49
N VAL A 72 -3.15 -5.03 -4.91
CA VAL A 72 -4.17 -4.20 -5.57
C VAL A 72 -3.64 -3.58 -6.86
N PHE A 73 -2.40 -3.10 -6.87
CA PHE A 73 -1.80 -2.54 -8.08
C PHE A 73 -1.56 -3.60 -9.16
N GLN A 74 -1.12 -4.81 -8.81
CA GLN A 74 -1.03 -5.92 -9.76
C GLN A 74 -2.40 -6.23 -10.38
N MET A 75 -3.44 -6.37 -9.55
CA MET A 75 -4.82 -6.60 -10.00
C MET A 75 -5.36 -5.49 -10.89
N ALA A 76 -4.91 -4.24 -10.69
CA ALA A 76 -5.28 -3.09 -11.50
C ALA A 76 -4.42 -2.92 -12.77
N GLY A 77 -3.59 -3.93 -13.13
CA GLY A 77 -2.72 -3.87 -14.32
C GLY A 77 -1.46 -3.01 -14.15
N ARG A 78 -1.09 -2.67 -12.91
CA ARG A 78 0.09 -1.84 -12.54
C ARG A 78 1.24 -2.68 -11.98
N GLU A 79 1.49 -3.84 -12.57
CA GLU A 79 2.54 -4.77 -12.10
C GLU A 79 3.93 -4.12 -12.08
N LYS A 80 4.29 -3.36 -13.11
CA LYS A 80 5.58 -2.62 -13.17
C LYS A 80 5.76 -1.65 -12.00
N LEU A 81 4.67 -1.01 -11.57
CA LEU A 81 4.70 -0.13 -10.40
C LEU A 81 4.88 -0.98 -9.13
N ALA A 82 4.09 -2.03 -8.97
CA ALA A 82 4.11 -2.90 -7.79
C ALA A 82 5.46 -3.61 -7.58
N MET A 83 6.17 -3.95 -8.66
CA MET A 83 7.48 -4.60 -8.66
C MET A 83 8.65 -3.62 -8.70
N SER A 84 8.39 -2.31 -8.65
CA SER A 84 9.46 -1.30 -8.65
C SER A 84 10.41 -1.51 -7.47
N GLU A 85 11.72 -1.44 -7.72
CA GLU A 85 12.75 -1.56 -6.68
C GLU A 85 12.59 -0.53 -5.55
N ARG A 86 12.08 0.65 -5.91
CA ARG A 86 11.76 1.75 -4.97
C ARG A 86 10.66 1.38 -3.97
N LEU A 87 9.80 0.43 -4.33
CA LEU A 87 8.68 -0.02 -3.50
C LEU A 87 9.00 -1.31 -2.75
N THR A 88 10.25 -1.74 -2.67
CA THR A 88 10.63 -2.86 -1.80
C THR A 88 10.59 -2.44 -0.34
N ASN A 89 10.31 -3.37 0.58
CA ASN A 89 10.32 -3.05 2.02
C ASN A 89 11.68 -2.49 2.46
N LYS A 90 12.77 -2.98 1.86
CA LYS A 90 14.13 -2.48 2.09
C LYS A 90 14.29 -1.02 1.64
N ALA A 91 13.89 -0.70 0.41
CA ALA A 91 13.98 0.67 -0.13
C ALA A 91 13.11 1.67 0.64
N LEU A 92 12.00 1.20 1.22
CA LEU A 92 11.09 2.02 2.03
C LEU A 92 11.54 2.20 3.50
N GLY A 93 12.72 1.70 3.87
CA GLY A 93 13.22 1.77 5.24
C GLY A 93 12.51 0.82 6.22
N LEU A 94 11.68 -0.10 5.72
CA LEU A 94 10.93 -1.06 6.54
C LEU A 94 11.77 -2.30 6.92
N SER A 95 13.08 -2.12 7.04
CA SER A 95 14.03 -3.18 7.43
C SER A 95 14.06 -3.28 8.96
N GLY A 96 14.18 -4.48 9.52
CA GLY A 96 14.32 -4.66 10.98
C GLY A 96 13.05 -4.99 11.76
N ALA A 97 11.97 -5.46 11.10
CA ALA A 97 10.88 -6.11 11.82
C ALA A 97 11.37 -7.46 12.42
N SER A 98 11.91 -7.40 13.63
CA SER A 98 12.28 -8.59 14.38
C SER A 98 11.02 -9.35 14.85
N ARG A 99 11.05 -10.68 14.79
CA ARG A 99 10.01 -11.57 15.36
C ARG A 99 10.18 -11.76 16.87
N ALA A 100 10.65 -10.75 17.58
CA ALA A 100 10.79 -10.80 19.04
C ALA A 100 9.43 -10.50 19.66
N GLY A 101 8.62 -11.54 19.83
CA GLY A 101 7.30 -11.45 20.44
C GLY A 101 6.42 -12.65 20.05
N THR A 102 6.70 -13.79 20.68
CA THR A 102 5.71 -14.85 20.92
C THR A 102 5.52 -14.95 22.41
#